data_AF-A0A1G1F3E7-F1
#
_entry.id   AF-A0A1G1F3E7-F1
#
_cell.length_a   1.000
_cell.length_b   1.000
_cell.length_c   1.000
_cell.angle_alpha   90.00
_cell.angle_beta   90.00
_cell.angle_gamma   90.00
#
_symmetry.space_group_name_H-M   'P 1'
#
loop_
_entity.id
_entity.type
_entity.pdbx_description
1 polymer ?
#
loop_
_entity_poly.entity_id
_entity_poly.type
_entity_poly.pdbx_seq_one_letter_code
_entity_poly.pdbx_strand_id
1 'polypeptide(L)'
;MAGRKKVQTMKDDKTIFTIMLVALLTLSAYFLADTVDALIGRSLEAAQLPATAARQESISFEPRRELSDYTSILDRGLFGEGKRGSSATQAAPATMYQLIGTVEGAEFSGAVLEDASGQQNFYRIREKLQDQSMIVKVRRDKITMKGADGSTFELEVADDTRIVSVSKPGTPSPRHDRIKRVSEGNFVVDQGMVTSSTENLNQLLTQARALPYMENGKTVGFRMSEIMPGSLFEKIGLLNGDVIQGVNSQQLDDPGKFFQLYQGLKDEKSITIDVLRNGQRQTLNYDIR
;
A
#
# COMPACT_ATOMS: atom_id res chain seq x y z
N MET A 1 -68.84 -34.90 55.47
CA MET A 1 -68.26 -35.03 54.10
C MET A 1 -67.94 -33.70 53.40
N ALA A 2 -68.01 -32.53 54.05
CA ALA A 2 -67.91 -31.22 53.38
C ALA A 2 -66.48 -30.60 53.30
N GLY A 3 -65.50 -31.10 54.04
CA GLY A 3 -64.16 -30.48 54.14
C GLY A 3 -63.19 -30.78 52.99
N ARG A 4 -63.32 -31.92 52.29
CA ARG A 4 -62.43 -32.26 51.16
C ARG A 4 -62.74 -31.48 49.88
N LYS A 5 -64.00 -31.08 49.66
CA LYS A 5 -64.39 -30.32 48.46
C LYS A 5 -63.80 -28.91 48.44
N LYS A 6 -63.64 -28.25 49.59
CA LYS A 6 -63.21 -26.85 49.71
C LYS A 6 -61.70 -26.65 49.50
N VAL A 7 -60.89 -27.67 49.79
CA VAL A 7 -59.43 -27.64 49.60
C VAL A 7 -59.05 -27.93 48.14
N GLN A 8 -59.85 -28.75 47.45
CA GLN A 8 -59.68 -29.03 46.02
C GLN A 8 -59.93 -27.76 45.19
N THR A 9 -61.02 -27.02 45.47
CA THR A 9 -61.37 -25.79 44.75
C THR A 9 -60.32 -24.69 44.86
N MET A 10 -59.67 -24.50 46.02
CA MET A 10 -58.62 -23.48 46.17
C MET A 10 -57.31 -23.83 45.44
N LYS A 11 -57.05 -25.11 45.20
CA LYS A 11 -55.86 -25.57 44.47
C LYS A 11 -56.08 -25.47 42.95
N ASP A 12 -57.31 -25.74 42.51
CA ASP A 12 -57.74 -25.60 41.13
C ASP A 12 -57.77 -24.10 40.72
N ASP A 13 -58.19 -23.19 41.59
CA ASP A 13 -58.14 -21.74 41.30
C ASP A 13 -56.72 -21.22 41.08
N LYS A 14 -55.74 -21.74 41.84
CA LYS A 14 -54.34 -21.37 41.67
C LYS A 14 -53.76 -21.89 40.37
N THR A 15 -54.04 -23.15 40.00
CA THR A 15 -53.55 -23.71 38.74
C THR A 15 -54.21 -23.06 37.53
N ILE A 16 -55.51 -22.73 37.60
CA ILE A 16 -56.20 -21.94 36.57
C ILE A 16 -55.55 -20.57 36.43
N PHE A 17 -55.23 -19.89 37.53
CA PHE A 17 -54.53 -18.61 37.50
C PHE A 17 -53.13 -18.71 36.87
N THR A 18 -52.33 -19.73 37.21
CA THR A 18 -51.01 -19.90 36.59
C THR A 18 -51.11 -20.20 35.09
N ILE A 19 -52.08 -21.02 34.67
CA ILE A 19 -52.31 -21.32 33.26
C ILE A 19 -52.75 -20.06 32.51
N MET A 20 -53.66 -19.26 33.08
CA MET A 20 -54.06 -17.96 32.54
C MET A 20 -52.88 -17.00 32.42
N LEU A 21 -52.01 -16.94 33.44
CA LEU A 21 -50.83 -16.06 33.44
C LEU A 21 -49.80 -16.49 32.39
N VAL A 22 -49.54 -17.79 32.24
CA VAL A 22 -48.67 -18.31 31.19
C VAL A 22 -49.25 -18.03 29.81
N ALA A 23 -50.56 -18.27 29.62
CA ALA A 23 -51.24 -17.98 28.36
C ALA A 23 -51.17 -16.49 28.00
N LEU A 24 -51.39 -15.60 28.97
CA LEU A 24 -51.29 -14.14 28.78
C LEU A 24 -49.86 -13.72 28.43
N LEU A 25 -48.86 -14.31 29.09
CA LEU A 25 -47.44 -14.01 28.82
C LEU A 25 -47.02 -14.49 27.44
N THR A 26 -47.47 -15.68 27.00
CA THR A 26 -47.22 -16.16 25.64
C THR A 26 -47.91 -15.31 24.59
N LEU A 27 -49.12 -14.85 24.85
CA LEU A 27 -49.86 -13.97 23.95
C LEU A 27 -49.19 -12.59 23.85
N SER A 28 -48.77 -12.04 24.99
CA SER A 28 -47.98 -10.81 25.05
C SER A 28 -46.68 -10.92 24.25
N ALA A 29 -45.93 -12.01 24.42
CA ALA A 29 -44.67 -12.20 23.70
C ALA A 29 -44.88 -12.30 22.18
N TYR A 30 -45.97 -12.95 21.74
CA TYR A 30 -46.34 -13.03 20.33
C TYR A 30 -46.67 -11.65 19.74
N PHE A 31 -47.48 -10.83 20.42
CA PHE A 31 -47.78 -9.47 19.98
C PHE A 31 -46.55 -8.54 19.99
N LEU A 32 -45.63 -8.71 20.94
CA LEU A 32 -44.36 -7.96 20.92
C LEU A 32 -43.49 -8.34 19.72
N ALA A 33 -43.40 -9.62 19.36
CA ALA A 33 -42.64 -10.05 18.19
C ALA A 33 -43.24 -9.49 16.88
N ASP A 34 -44.57 -9.59 16.73
CA ASP A 34 -45.29 -9.13 15.55
C ASP A 34 -45.23 -7.60 15.37
N THR A 35 -45.27 -6.85 16.49
CA THR A 35 -45.11 -5.39 16.45
C THR A 35 -43.69 -4.95 16.13
N VAL A 36 -42.67 -5.69 16.57
CA VAL A 36 -41.26 -5.43 16.24
C VAL A 36 -41.00 -5.72 14.75
N ASP A 37 -41.50 -6.84 14.21
CA ASP A 37 -41.40 -7.12 12.77
C ASP A 37 -42.13 -6.06 11.92
N ALA A 38 -43.31 -5.63 12.36
CA ALA A 38 -44.05 -4.56 11.70
C ALA A 38 -43.32 -3.20 11.76
N LEU A 39 -42.60 -2.88 12.82
CA LEU A 39 -41.82 -1.64 12.96
C LEU A 39 -40.52 -1.68 12.16
N ILE A 40 -39.82 -2.82 12.17
CA ILE A 40 -38.57 -3.01 11.41
C ILE A 40 -38.86 -2.96 9.91
N GLY A 41 -39.93 -3.63 9.45
CA GLY A 41 -40.36 -3.57 8.04
C GLY A 41 -40.66 -2.14 7.57
N ARG A 42 -41.32 -1.32 8.40
CA ARG A 42 -41.62 0.09 8.08
C ARG A 42 -40.37 0.98 8.07
N SER A 43 -39.40 0.70 8.95
CA SER A 43 -38.14 1.45 9.00
C SER A 43 -37.19 1.13 7.85
N LEU A 44 -37.29 -0.08 7.28
CA LEU A 44 -36.56 -0.49 6.07
C LEU A 44 -37.22 0.05 4.78
N GLU A 45 -38.55 0.15 4.75
CA GLU A 45 -39.28 0.71 3.60
C GLU A 45 -39.09 2.24 3.46
N ALA A 46 -38.92 2.96 4.58
CA ALA A 46 -38.64 4.40 4.57
C ALA A 46 -37.23 4.79 4.08
N ALA A 47 -36.34 3.80 3.88
CA ALA A 47 -35.02 4.01 3.29
C ALA A 47 -35.01 3.84 1.76
N GLN A 48 -36.13 3.42 1.15
CA GLN A 48 -36.29 3.48 -0.30
C GLN A 48 -36.79 4.88 -0.67
N LEU A 49 -35.84 5.83 -0.71
CA LEU A 49 -35.98 7.00 -1.57
C LEU A 49 -36.46 6.50 -2.95
N PRO A 50 -37.42 7.17 -3.62
CA PRO A 50 -37.70 6.84 -5.01
C PRO A 50 -36.35 6.86 -5.72
N ALA A 51 -36.04 5.75 -6.40
CA ALA A 51 -35.06 5.75 -7.45
C ALA A 51 -35.57 6.79 -8.45
N THR A 52 -35.16 8.04 -8.23
CA THR A 52 -35.02 9.02 -9.29
C THR A 52 -34.25 8.22 -10.30
N ALA A 53 -34.91 7.86 -11.41
CA ALA A 53 -34.23 7.27 -12.54
C ALA A 53 -32.99 8.14 -12.69
N ALA A 54 -31.84 7.59 -12.31
CA ALA A 54 -30.59 8.22 -12.57
C ALA A 54 -30.66 8.33 -14.07
N ARG A 55 -30.93 9.55 -14.55
CA ARG A 55 -30.64 9.91 -15.91
C ARG A 55 -29.20 9.46 -16.00
N GLN A 56 -28.97 8.34 -16.68
CA GLN A 56 -27.68 8.06 -17.24
C GLN A 56 -27.50 9.19 -18.24
N GLU A 57 -27.13 10.36 -17.74
CA GLU A 57 -25.97 11.03 -18.28
C GLU A 57 -24.88 9.99 -18.15
N SER A 58 -24.82 9.10 -19.16
CA SER A 58 -23.55 8.63 -19.62
C SER A 58 -22.73 9.89 -19.75
N ILE A 59 -21.92 10.18 -18.72
CA ILE A 59 -20.68 10.87 -18.94
C ILE A 59 -19.94 9.91 -19.85
N SER A 60 -20.19 10.06 -21.15
CA SER A 60 -19.24 9.68 -22.17
C SER A 60 -17.97 10.38 -21.71
N PHE A 61 -17.10 9.61 -21.05
CA PHE A 61 -15.69 9.97 -21.03
C PHE A 61 -15.36 10.15 -22.50
N GLU A 62 -15.24 11.40 -22.94
CA GLU A 62 -14.62 11.68 -24.23
C GLU A 62 -13.32 10.87 -24.22
N PRO A 63 -13.02 10.13 -25.31
CA PRO A 63 -11.74 9.48 -25.42
C PRO A 63 -10.68 10.53 -25.10
N ARG A 64 -9.80 10.18 -24.15
CA ARG A 64 -8.72 11.03 -23.64
C ARG A 64 -8.15 11.83 -24.81
N ARG A 65 -8.50 13.13 -24.91
CA ARG A 65 -8.10 13.98 -26.04
C ARG A 65 -6.60 13.81 -26.23
N GLU A 66 -6.20 13.39 -27.41
CA GLU A 66 -4.80 13.18 -27.70
C GLU A 66 -4.07 14.51 -27.59
N LEU A 67 -2.81 14.47 -27.14
CA LEU A 67 -2.01 15.67 -26.92
C LEU A 67 -1.91 16.56 -28.17
N SER A 68 -2.17 16.00 -29.35
CA SER A 68 -2.31 16.70 -30.63
C SER A 68 -3.42 17.75 -30.66
N ASP A 69 -4.53 17.56 -29.91
CA ASP A 69 -5.67 18.49 -29.93
C ASP A 69 -5.34 19.85 -29.27
N TYR A 70 -4.34 19.87 -28.38
CA TYR A 70 -3.91 21.06 -27.66
C TYR A 70 -2.88 21.89 -28.45
N THR A 71 -2.36 21.40 -29.58
CA THR A 71 -1.43 22.14 -30.44
C THR A 71 -2.07 23.41 -31.00
N SER A 72 -3.38 23.37 -31.28
CA SER A 72 -4.15 24.51 -31.79
C SER A 72 -4.36 25.64 -30.76
N ILE A 73 -4.14 25.36 -29.47
CA ILE A 73 -4.17 26.35 -28.37
C ILE A 73 -2.79 27.02 -28.23
N LEU A 74 -1.72 26.25 -28.46
CA LEU A 74 -0.35 26.76 -28.48
C LEU A 74 -0.09 27.65 -29.71
N ASP A 75 -0.59 27.25 -30.89
CA ASP A 75 -0.48 28.03 -32.13
C ASP A 75 -1.26 29.34 -32.10
N ARG A 76 -2.32 29.42 -31.28
CA ARG A 76 -3.12 30.63 -31.12
C ARG A 76 -2.46 31.69 -30.22
N GLY A 77 -1.26 31.42 -29.69
CA GLY A 77 -0.48 32.43 -28.96
C GLY A 77 -1.18 32.99 -27.72
N LEU A 78 -2.18 32.27 -27.19
CA LEU A 78 -3.00 32.68 -26.03
C LEU A 78 -2.20 32.82 -24.73
N PHE A 79 -0.97 32.31 -24.72
CA PHE A 79 -0.03 32.37 -23.60
C PHE A 79 1.25 33.09 -23.98
N GLY A 80 1.12 34.28 -24.57
CA GLY A 80 2.25 35.12 -24.95
C GLY A 80 3.01 34.57 -26.14
N GLU A 81 3.42 35.45 -27.05
CA GLU A 81 4.35 35.09 -28.11
C GLU A 81 5.55 34.40 -27.48
N GLY A 82 5.86 33.20 -27.97
CA GLY A 82 7.11 32.52 -27.69
C GLY A 82 8.26 33.37 -28.20
N LYS A 83 8.66 34.39 -27.43
CA LYS A 83 10.07 34.59 -27.20
C LYS A 83 10.53 33.24 -26.67
N ARG A 84 11.13 32.46 -27.58
CA ARG A 84 12.32 31.67 -27.27
C ARG A 84 13.26 32.60 -26.50
N GLY A 85 12.97 32.81 -25.23
CA GLY A 85 14.02 32.93 -24.25
C GLY A 85 14.78 31.66 -24.47
N SER A 86 15.97 31.79 -25.04
CA SER A 86 17.03 30.87 -24.72
C SER A 86 17.08 30.84 -23.19
N SER A 87 16.27 29.96 -22.58
CA SER A 87 16.84 29.02 -21.65
C SER A 87 18.01 28.48 -22.44
N ALA A 88 19.19 29.07 -22.21
CA ALA A 88 20.36 28.26 -22.27
C ALA A 88 19.97 27.06 -21.42
N THR A 89 19.60 25.97 -22.09
CA THR A 89 19.90 24.64 -21.61
C THR A 89 21.39 24.73 -21.36
N GLN A 90 21.78 25.27 -20.19
CA GLN A 90 23.01 24.91 -19.56
C GLN A 90 22.90 23.42 -19.56
N ALA A 91 23.69 22.80 -20.45
CA ALA A 91 23.86 21.37 -20.47
C ALA A 91 24.00 20.99 -19.00
N ALA A 92 23.04 20.20 -18.51
CA ALA A 92 23.19 19.61 -17.19
C ALA A 92 24.61 19.05 -17.20
N PRO A 93 25.46 19.44 -16.22
CA PRO A 93 26.81 18.87 -16.15
C PRO A 93 26.63 17.36 -16.29
N ALA A 94 27.41 16.75 -17.17
CA ALA A 94 27.32 15.32 -17.44
C ALA A 94 27.65 14.58 -16.15
N THR A 95 26.63 14.32 -15.35
CA THR A 95 26.77 13.58 -14.10
C THR A 95 26.85 12.13 -14.49
N MET A 96 27.80 11.42 -13.91
CA MET A 96 27.90 9.97 -14.05
C MET A 96 26.79 9.23 -13.29
N TYR A 97 25.85 9.99 -12.70
CA TYR A 97 24.77 9.47 -11.89
C TYR A 97 23.43 9.59 -12.59
N GLN A 98 22.65 8.51 -12.52
CA GLN A 98 21.26 8.45 -12.93
C GLN A 98 20.38 8.38 -11.68
N LEU A 99 19.32 9.21 -11.62
CA LEU A 99 18.38 9.17 -10.51
C LEU A 99 17.40 8.02 -10.70
N ILE A 100 17.46 7.06 -9.77
CA ILE A 100 16.62 5.87 -9.73
C ILE A 100 15.36 6.20 -8.93
N GLY A 101 15.50 6.69 -7.69
CA GLY A 101 14.34 7.05 -6.88
C GLY A 101 14.65 8.05 -5.78
N THR A 102 13.60 8.61 -5.18
CA THR A 102 13.70 9.58 -4.08
C THR A 102 12.95 9.05 -2.86
N VAL A 103 13.42 9.41 -1.68
CA VAL A 103 12.74 9.14 -0.41
C VAL A 103 12.60 10.47 0.32
N GLU A 104 11.37 10.92 0.49
CA GLU A 104 11.02 12.15 1.21
C GLU A 104 10.37 11.80 2.55
N GLY A 105 10.91 12.35 3.64
CA GLY A 105 10.47 12.10 5.00
C GLY A 105 10.77 13.28 5.92
N ALA A 106 10.01 13.38 7.03
CA ALA A 106 10.10 14.50 7.96
C ALA A 106 11.46 14.56 8.70
N GLU A 107 12.04 13.41 9.02
CA GLU A 107 13.34 13.33 9.70
C GLU A 107 14.51 12.97 8.78
N PHE A 108 14.25 12.31 7.65
CA PHE A 108 15.27 11.98 6.66
C PHE A 108 14.76 12.17 5.24
N SER A 109 15.65 12.62 4.36
CA SER A 109 15.40 12.74 2.93
C SER A 109 16.65 12.35 2.16
N GLY A 110 16.49 11.63 1.06
CA GLY A 110 17.61 11.13 0.25
C GLY A 110 17.18 10.62 -1.11
N ALA A 111 18.14 10.08 -1.85
CA ALA A 111 17.91 9.53 -3.18
C ALA A 111 18.78 8.32 -3.47
N VAL A 112 18.29 7.46 -4.35
CA VAL A 112 19.03 6.32 -4.91
C VAL A 112 19.59 6.75 -6.25
N LEU A 113 20.92 6.66 -6.37
CA LEU A 113 21.66 7.05 -7.57
C LEU A 113 22.40 5.84 -8.12
N GLU A 114 22.28 5.61 -9.42
CA GLU A 114 23.06 4.64 -10.16
C GLU A 114 24.29 5.33 -10.76
N ASP A 115 25.48 4.79 -10.53
CA ASP A 115 26.72 5.29 -11.13
C ASP A 115 26.97 4.72 -12.54
N ALA A 116 28.03 5.20 -13.20
CA ALA A 116 28.42 4.71 -14.53
C ALA A 116 28.80 3.21 -14.58
N SER A 117 29.01 2.56 -13.44
CA SER A 117 29.24 1.11 -13.35
C SER A 117 27.96 0.29 -13.20
N GLY A 118 26.80 0.96 -13.10
CA GLY A 118 25.50 0.33 -12.84
C GLY A 118 25.28 0.01 -11.37
N GLN A 119 26.09 0.54 -10.46
CA GLN A 119 25.94 0.31 -9.03
C GLN A 119 25.00 1.35 -8.42
N GLN A 120 23.94 0.88 -7.75
CA GLN A 120 22.87 1.70 -7.20
C GLN A 120 23.08 1.97 -5.71
N ASN A 121 23.44 3.19 -5.34
CA ASN A 121 23.74 3.55 -3.96
C ASN A 121 22.76 4.62 -3.43
N PHE A 122 22.39 4.50 -2.16
CA PHE A 122 21.55 5.50 -1.48
C PHE A 122 22.43 6.60 -0.86
N TYR A 123 22.07 7.85 -1.10
CA TYR A 123 22.73 9.03 -0.55
C TYR A 123 21.74 9.92 0.18
N ARG A 124 22.12 10.39 1.38
CA ARG A 124 21.32 11.35 2.15
C ARG A 124 21.47 12.77 1.62
N ILE A 125 20.49 13.61 1.94
CA ILE A 125 20.62 15.06 1.76
C ILE A 125 21.86 15.55 2.53
N ARG A 126 22.67 16.41 1.88
CA ARG A 126 23.95 16.96 2.36
C ARG A 126 25.10 15.95 2.51
N GLU A 127 24.90 14.69 2.13
CA GLU A 127 25.99 13.73 2.01
C GLU A 127 26.83 14.04 0.77
N LYS A 128 28.15 13.85 0.86
CA LYS A 128 29.07 14.01 -0.27
C LYS A 128 29.16 12.70 -1.04
N LEU A 129 28.96 12.77 -2.35
CA LEU A 129 29.14 11.68 -3.28
C LEU A 129 30.63 11.50 -3.63
N GLN A 130 30.95 10.43 -4.36
CA GLN A 130 32.33 10.11 -4.76
C GLN A 130 32.97 11.21 -5.63
N ASP A 131 32.17 11.92 -6.43
CA ASP A 131 32.60 13.05 -7.25
C ASP A 131 32.63 14.39 -6.48
N GLN A 132 32.48 14.36 -5.15
CA GLN A 132 32.35 15.51 -4.25
C GLN A 132 31.10 16.37 -4.48
N SER A 133 30.16 15.94 -5.32
CA SER A 133 28.85 16.55 -5.39
C SER A 133 28.04 16.24 -4.12
N MET A 134 26.99 17.02 -3.85
CA MET A 134 26.11 16.78 -2.72
C MET A 134 24.65 17.07 -3.07
N ILE A 135 23.74 16.31 -2.50
CA ILE A 135 22.30 16.54 -2.65
C ILE A 135 21.90 17.73 -1.76
N VAL A 136 21.39 18.80 -2.36
CA VAL A 136 20.96 20.00 -1.65
C VAL A 136 19.44 20.05 -1.45
N LYS A 137 18.67 19.37 -2.29
CA LYS A 137 17.22 19.29 -2.18
C LYS A 137 16.71 17.97 -2.74
N VAL A 138 15.74 17.38 -2.06
CA VAL A 138 15.01 16.19 -2.52
C VAL A 138 13.56 16.61 -2.73
N ARG A 139 12.98 16.21 -3.87
CA ARG A 139 11.54 16.29 -4.15
C ARG A 139 11.08 14.92 -4.64
N ARG A 140 9.77 14.75 -4.78
CA ARG A 140 9.15 13.48 -5.17
C ARG A 140 9.70 12.84 -6.46
N ASP A 141 10.01 13.65 -7.46
CA ASP A 141 10.39 13.21 -8.82
C ASP A 141 11.78 13.69 -9.25
N LYS A 142 12.41 14.53 -8.44
CA LYS A 142 13.68 15.17 -8.78
C LYS A 142 14.52 15.46 -7.55
N ILE A 143 15.83 15.50 -7.74
CA ILE A 143 16.77 16.05 -6.76
C ILE A 143 17.51 17.24 -7.34
N THR A 144 17.85 18.18 -6.49
CA THR A 144 18.80 19.24 -6.80
C THR A 144 20.12 18.90 -6.13
N MET A 145 21.19 18.90 -6.90
CA MET A 145 22.55 18.61 -6.47
C MET A 145 23.46 19.80 -6.71
N LYS A 146 24.51 19.89 -5.90
CA LYS A 146 25.58 20.87 -6.04
C LYS A 146 26.89 20.14 -6.35
N GLY A 147 27.49 20.43 -7.50
CA GLY A 147 28.77 19.88 -7.94
C GLY A 147 29.95 20.42 -7.13
N ALA A 148 31.11 19.78 -7.31
CA ALA A 148 32.37 20.16 -6.67
C ALA A 148 32.84 21.59 -7.03
N ASP A 149 32.48 22.05 -8.24
CA ASP A 149 32.70 23.40 -8.76
C ASP A 149 31.69 24.43 -8.23
N GLY A 150 30.72 24.00 -7.42
CA GLY A 150 29.64 24.81 -6.90
C GLY A 150 28.46 25.00 -7.85
N SER A 151 28.50 24.41 -9.05
CA SER A 151 27.36 24.40 -9.99
C SER A 151 26.19 23.65 -9.37
N THR A 152 24.96 24.10 -9.66
CA THR A 152 23.74 23.43 -9.17
C THR A 152 23.02 22.82 -10.37
N PHE A 153 22.64 21.55 -10.27
CA PHE A 153 21.97 20.83 -11.34
C PHE A 153 20.86 19.96 -10.78
N GLU A 154 19.83 19.69 -11.60
CA GLU A 154 18.70 18.85 -11.22
C GLU A 154 18.77 17.52 -11.97
N LEU A 155 18.55 16.42 -11.25
CA LEU A 155 18.33 15.09 -11.81
C LEU A 155 16.86 14.74 -11.61
N GLU A 156 16.21 14.26 -12.67
CA GLU A 156 14.85 13.73 -12.62
C GLU A 156 14.89 12.19 -12.67
N VAL A 157 13.91 11.55 -12.05
CA VAL A 157 13.81 10.09 -12.03
C VAL A 157 13.74 9.60 -13.48
N ALA A 158 14.62 8.67 -13.84
CA ALA A 158 14.58 8.08 -15.17
C ALA A 158 13.34 7.18 -15.29
N ASP A 159 12.26 7.73 -15.85
CA ASP A 159 11.12 6.97 -16.33
C ASP A 159 11.58 6.13 -17.53
N ASP A 160 12.12 4.95 -17.27
CA ASP A 160 12.32 3.94 -18.31
C ASP A 160 10.95 3.32 -18.67
N THR A 161 10.04 4.16 -19.16
CA THR A 161 8.80 3.73 -19.81
C THR A 161 9.18 3.25 -21.21
N ARG A 162 9.90 2.11 -21.28
CA ARG A 162 9.80 1.27 -22.48
C ARG A 162 8.34 0.84 -22.55
N ILE A 163 7.62 1.40 -23.51
CA ILE A 163 6.26 0.98 -23.86
C ILE A 163 6.33 -0.49 -24.29
N VAL A 164 6.21 -1.40 -23.32
CA VAL A 164 5.77 -2.76 -23.61
C VAL A 164 4.27 -2.63 -23.75
N SER A 165 3.77 -2.64 -24.99
CA SER A 165 2.36 -2.70 -25.30
C SER A 165 1.72 -3.84 -24.51
N VAL A 166 1.07 -3.51 -23.40
CA VAL A 166 0.24 -4.47 -22.66
C VAL A 166 -1.06 -4.59 -23.44
N SER A 167 -1.07 -5.52 -24.39
CA SER A 167 -2.31 -5.97 -25.00
C SER A 167 -3.25 -6.44 -23.90
N LYS A 168 -4.43 -5.81 -23.90
CA LYS A 168 -5.69 -6.11 -23.18
C LYS A 168 -5.74 -7.49 -22.50
N PRO A 169 -6.16 -7.58 -21.22
CA PRO A 169 -6.22 -8.85 -20.50
C PRO A 169 -7.25 -9.79 -21.14
N GLY A 170 -6.75 -10.79 -21.85
CA GLY A 170 -7.52 -11.95 -22.32
C GLY A 170 -7.24 -13.14 -21.40
N THR A 171 -8.31 -13.66 -20.80
CA THR A 171 -8.53 -15.00 -20.22
C THR A 171 -7.43 -15.60 -19.32
N PRO A 172 -7.73 -15.93 -18.05
CA PRO A 172 -6.76 -16.52 -17.14
C PRO A 172 -6.38 -17.94 -17.61
N SER A 173 -5.14 -18.09 -18.06
CA SER A 173 -4.51 -19.40 -18.21
C SER A 173 -3.81 -19.75 -16.89
N PRO A 174 -3.89 -21.01 -16.42
CA PRO A 174 -3.32 -21.41 -15.14
C PRO A 174 -1.80 -21.42 -15.24
N ARG A 175 -1.14 -20.39 -14.69
CA ARG A 175 0.32 -20.37 -14.54
C ARG A 175 0.66 -20.82 -13.13
N HIS A 176 1.49 -21.85 -13.07
CA HIS A 176 1.90 -22.53 -11.85
C HIS A 176 2.35 -21.55 -10.76
N ASP A 177 1.82 -21.82 -9.58
CA ASP A 177 2.10 -21.18 -8.31
C ASP A 177 3.59 -21.37 -7.95
N ARG A 178 4.41 -20.33 -8.17
CA ARG A 178 5.87 -20.34 -7.94
C ARG A 178 6.26 -19.95 -6.51
N ILE A 179 5.30 -19.82 -5.60
CA ILE A 179 5.54 -19.56 -4.19
C ILE A 179 4.76 -20.61 -3.42
N LYS A 180 5.48 -21.56 -2.83
CA LYS A 180 4.88 -22.52 -1.91
C LYS A 180 5.17 -22.06 -0.49
N ARG A 181 4.12 -21.69 0.23
CA ARG A 181 4.14 -21.60 1.69
C ARG A 181 4.27 -23.02 2.24
N VAL A 182 5.43 -23.34 2.81
CA VAL A 182 5.74 -24.70 3.29
C VAL A 182 5.19 -24.92 4.69
N SER A 183 5.11 -23.86 5.51
CA SER A 183 4.46 -23.84 6.82
C SER A 183 4.24 -22.39 7.30
N GLU A 184 3.68 -22.20 8.48
CA GLU A 184 3.50 -20.87 9.09
C GLU A 184 4.86 -20.18 9.29
N GLY A 185 5.10 -19.07 8.59
CA GLY A 185 6.35 -18.30 8.66
C GLY A 185 7.49 -18.77 7.74
N ASN A 186 7.29 -19.82 6.93
CA ASN A 186 8.32 -20.35 6.03
C ASN A 186 7.86 -20.34 4.56
N PHE A 187 8.64 -19.69 3.70
CA PHE A 187 8.34 -19.52 2.28
C PHE A 187 9.51 -20.00 1.40
N VAL A 188 9.20 -20.62 0.27
CA VAL A 188 10.18 -20.94 -0.78
C VAL A 188 9.99 -19.97 -1.93
N VAL A 189 11.05 -19.24 -2.29
CA VAL A 189 11.04 -18.21 -3.33
C VAL A 189 12.01 -18.60 -4.45
N ASP A 190 11.53 -18.51 -5.68
CA ASP A 190 12.30 -18.82 -6.88
C ASP A 190 13.37 -17.75 -7.15
N GLN A 191 14.62 -18.16 -7.36
CA GLN A 191 15.75 -17.23 -7.56
C GLN A 191 15.54 -16.26 -8.74
N GLY A 192 14.82 -16.66 -9.80
CA GLY A 192 14.53 -15.78 -10.94
C GLY A 192 13.56 -14.64 -10.59
N MET A 193 12.70 -14.82 -9.58
CA MET A 193 11.82 -13.76 -9.06
C MET A 193 12.60 -12.75 -8.21
N VAL A 194 13.58 -13.21 -7.45
CA VAL A 194 14.49 -12.33 -6.71
C VAL A 194 15.25 -11.48 -7.71
N THR A 195 16.00 -12.08 -8.64
CA THR A 195 16.82 -11.35 -9.62
C THR A 195 16.03 -10.33 -10.46
N SER A 196 14.85 -10.69 -10.97
CA SER A 196 14.02 -9.77 -11.78
C SER A 196 13.40 -8.63 -10.97
N SER A 197 13.08 -8.88 -9.70
CA SER A 197 12.69 -7.82 -8.77
C SER A 197 13.90 -6.97 -8.38
N THR A 198 15.10 -7.56 -8.36
CA THR A 198 16.33 -6.87 -8.02
C THR A 198 16.85 -5.94 -9.13
N GLU A 199 16.52 -6.24 -10.39
CA GLU A 199 16.84 -5.42 -11.58
C GLU A 199 15.97 -4.16 -11.70
N ASN A 200 14.80 -4.13 -11.06
CA ASN A 200 13.85 -3.02 -11.14
C ASN A 200 13.53 -2.44 -9.76
N LEU A 201 14.55 -1.94 -9.07
CA LEU A 201 14.39 -1.31 -7.75
C LEU A 201 13.31 -0.21 -7.76
N ASN A 202 13.19 0.55 -8.85
CA ASN A 202 12.12 1.54 -9.03
C ASN A 202 10.72 0.94 -8.90
N GLN A 203 10.49 -0.20 -9.55
CA GLN A 203 9.21 -0.89 -9.45
C GLN A 203 8.99 -1.42 -8.04
N LEU A 204 10.03 -1.92 -7.37
CA LEU A 204 9.91 -2.38 -5.99
C LEU A 204 9.56 -1.23 -5.02
N LEU A 205 10.21 -0.07 -5.17
CA LEU A 205 9.94 1.13 -4.37
C LEU A 205 8.52 1.67 -4.59
N THR A 206 7.91 1.39 -5.76
CA THR A 206 6.51 1.76 -6.01
C THR A 206 5.50 0.77 -5.44
N GLN A 207 5.90 -0.45 -5.10
CA GLN A 207 4.98 -1.53 -4.72
C GLN A 207 4.51 -1.47 -3.27
N ALA A 208 5.20 -0.72 -2.40
CA ALA A 208 4.80 -0.50 -1.01
C ALA A 208 5.44 0.77 -0.44
N ARG A 209 4.84 1.33 0.62
CA ARG A 209 5.40 2.43 1.39
C ARG A 209 5.98 1.96 2.71
N ALA A 210 7.22 2.35 2.96
CA ALA A 210 7.91 2.15 4.23
C ALA A 210 7.93 3.47 5.01
N LEU A 211 7.34 3.49 6.21
CA LEU A 211 7.31 4.63 7.11
C LEU A 211 8.16 4.35 8.35
N PRO A 212 8.90 5.32 8.90
CA PRO A 212 9.72 5.09 10.07
C PRO A 212 8.86 4.72 11.28
N TYR A 213 9.29 3.70 12.03
CA TYR A 213 8.67 3.32 13.29
C TYR A 213 9.61 3.65 14.44
N MET A 214 9.15 4.55 15.30
CA MET A 214 9.94 5.14 16.38
C MET A 214 9.55 4.55 17.73
N GLU A 215 10.56 4.23 18.53
CA GLU A 215 10.40 3.84 19.93
C GLU A 215 11.43 4.61 20.76
N ASN A 216 10.99 5.30 21.82
CA ASN A 216 11.85 6.16 22.66
C ASN A 216 12.66 7.22 21.87
N GLY A 217 12.09 7.76 20.79
CA GLY A 217 12.74 8.78 19.96
C GLY A 217 13.85 8.24 19.04
N LYS A 218 13.92 6.92 18.83
CA LYS A 218 14.84 6.29 17.88
C LYS A 218 14.07 5.42 16.88
N THR A 219 14.51 5.38 15.64
CA THR A 219 13.97 4.45 14.64
C THR A 219 14.35 3.03 15.05
N VAL A 220 13.36 2.17 15.23
CA VAL A 220 13.55 0.74 15.55
C VAL A 220 13.06 -0.19 14.44
N GLY A 221 12.59 0.38 13.32
CA GLY A 221 12.10 -0.36 12.18
C GLY A 221 11.34 0.52 11.18
N PHE A 222 10.77 -0.14 10.17
CA PHE A 222 9.95 0.49 9.15
C PHE A 222 8.59 -0.18 9.03
N ARG A 223 7.52 0.59 9.21
CA ARG A 223 6.15 0.14 9.03
C ARG A 223 5.80 0.09 7.54
N MET A 224 5.35 -1.07 7.08
CA MET A 224 4.86 -1.29 5.74
C MET A 224 3.40 -0.86 5.60
N SER A 225 3.09 -0.11 4.56
CA SER A 225 1.76 0.39 4.22
C SER A 225 1.57 0.46 2.71
N GLU A 226 0.32 0.53 2.24
CA GLU A 226 -0.01 0.59 0.82
C GLU A 226 0.66 -0.53 -0.01
N ILE A 227 0.78 -1.75 0.55
CA ILE A 227 1.28 -2.90 -0.19
C ILE A 227 0.33 -3.20 -1.35
N MET A 228 0.85 -3.13 -2.58
CA MET A 228 0.08 -3.42 -3.79
C MET A 228 -0.26 -4.92 -3.89
N PRO A 229 -1.49 -5.28 -4.28
CA PRO A 229 -1.83 -6.66 -4.61
C PRO A 229 -0.96 -7.21 -5.74
N GLY A 230 -0.49 -8.44 -5.60
CA GLY A 230 0.44 -9.10 -6.51
C GLY A 230 1.89 -8.61 -6.41
N SER A 231 2.22 -7.70 -5.49
CA SER A 231 3.59 -7.24 -5.25
C SER A 231 4.48 -8.34 -4.68
N LEU A 232 5.80 -8.12 -4.74
CA LEU A 232 6.76 -9.01 -4.06
C LEU A 232 6.48 -9.07 -2.55
N PHE A 233 6.17 -7.94 -1.91
CA PHE A 233 5.93 -7.86 -0.47
C PHE A 233 4.74 -8.73 -0.02
N GLU A 234 3.62 -8.69 -0.76
CA GLU A 234 2.47 -9.56 -0.48
C GLU A 234 2.82 -11.04 -0.71
N LYS A 235 3.53 -11.31 -1.81
CA LYS A 235 3.98 -12.66 -2.20
C LYS A 235 4.87 -13.32 -1.16
N ILE A 236 5.73 -12.55 -0.49
CA ILE A 236 6.58 -13.03 0.60
C ILE A 236 5.84 -13.01 1.95
N GLY A 237 4.56 -12.67 1.99
CA GLY A 237 3.72 -12.75 3.19
C GLY A 237 3.87 -11.57 4.17
N LEU A 238 4.40 -10.44 3.72
CA LEU A 238 4.30 -9.17 4.45
C LEU A 238 2.90 -8.59 4.30
N LEU A 239 2.44 -7.93 5.36
CA LEU A 239 1.10 -7.37 5.45
C LEU A 239 1.17 -5.87 5.78
N ASN A 240 0.11 -5.16 5.41
CA ASN A 240 -0.05 -3.77 5.82
C ASN A 240 -0.10 -3.70 7.36
N GLY A 241 0.71 -2.81 7.94
CA GLY A 241 0.84 -2.64 9.38
C GLY A 241 2.01 -3.42 10.01
N ASP A 242 2.66 -4.32 9.27
CA ASP A 242 3.90 -4.95 9.73
C ASP A 242 5.00 -3.90 9.92
N VAL A 243 5.76 -4.01 11.01
CA VAL A 243 6.98 -3.22 11.20
C VAL A 243 8.18 -4.13 11.04
N ILE A 244 8.95 -3.93 9.98
CA ILE A 244 10.20 -4.66 9.74
C ILE A 244 11.26 -4.07 10.66
N GLN A 245 11.82 -4.88 11.55
CA GLN A 245 12.84 -4.47 12.51
C GLN A 245 14.25 -4.89 12.08
N GLY A 246 14.36 -5.95 11.26
CA GLY A 246 15.64 -6.43 10.77
C GLY A 246 15.54 -7.42 9.62
N VAL A 247 16.63 -7.57 8.89
CA VAL A 247 16.82 -8.54 7.81
C VAL A 247 18.19 -9.21 8.00
N ASN A 248 18.26 -10.54 7.95
CA ASN A 248 19.50 -11.32 8.11
C ASN A 248 20.30 -10.94 9.37
N SER A 249 19.61 -10.80 10.51
CA SER A 249 20.18 -10.36 11.80
C SER A 249 20.72 -8.92 11.83
N GLN A 250 20.56 -8.15 10.75
CA GLN A 250 20.92 -6.73 10.70
C GLN A 250 19.70 -5.87 11.02
N GLN A 251 19.84 -4.97 12.00
CA GLN A 251 18.77 -4.03 12.36
C GLN A 251 18.53 -3.02 11.26
N LEU A 252 17.24 -2.76 11.00
CA LEU A 252 16.77 -1.82 10.02
C LEU A 252 16.32 -0.52 10.72
N ASP A 253 17.28 0.23 11.22
CA ASP A 253 17.10 1.55 11.86
C ASP A 253 17.24 2.71 10.86
N ASP A 254 17.67 2.43 9.63
CA ASP A 254 17.97 3.43 8.61
C ASP A 254 17.58 2.96 7.19
N PRO A 255 17.01 3.83 6.34
CA PRO A 255 16.64 3.47 4.98
C PRO A 255 17.84 3.11 4.10
N GLY A 256 19.01 3.71 4.32
CA GLY A 256 20.23 3.40 3.57
C GLY A 256 20.69 1.96 3.78
N LYS A 257 20.50 1.43 5.00
CA LYS A 257 20.79 0.02 5.30
C LYS A 257 19.90 -0.94 4.50
N PHE A 258 18.64 -0.57 4.24
CA PHE A 258 17.76 -1.39 3.39
C PHE A 258 18.37 -1.67 2.03
N PHE A 259 18.94 -0.66 1.38
CA PHE A 259 19.55 -0.80 0.05
C PHE A 259 20.82 -1.65 0.09
N GLN A 260 21.65 -1.48 1.12
CA GLN A 260 22.84 -2.32 1.31
C GLN A 260 22.46 -3.79 1.50
N LEU A 261 21.43 -4.05 2.33
CA LEU A 261 20.87 -5.38 2.52
C LEU A 261 20.34 -5.94 1.21
N TYR A 262 19.58 -5.15 0.45
CA TYR A 262 19.03 -5.52 -0.85
C TYR A 262 20.09 -5.91 -1.88
N GLN A 263 21.22 -5.19 -1.94
CA GLN A 263 22.32 -5.58 -2.83
C GLN A 263 22.90 -6.96 -2.45
N GLY A 264 23.08 -7.23 -1.15
CA GLY A 264 23.59 -8.52 -0.65
C GLY A 264 22.60 -9.67 -0.82
N LEU A 265 21.30 -9.39 -0.85
CA LEU A 265 20.24 -10.39 -1.02
C LEU A 265 20.31 -11.14 -2.37
N LYS A 266 20.98 -10.60 -3.40
CA LYS A 266 21.17 -11.28 -4.70
C LYS A 266 21.98 -12.58 -4.58
N ASP A 267 22.94 -12.61 -3.67
CA ASP A 267 23.92 -13.70 -3.54
C ASP A 267 23.55 -14.65 -2.40
N GLU A 268 22.53 -14.32 -1.61
CA GLU A 268 22.14 -15.05 -0.42
C GLU A 268 21.22 -16.23 -0.76
N LYS A 269 21.40 -17.36 -0.06
CA LYS A 269 20.56 -18.57 -0.24
C LYS A 269 19.37 -18.64 0.72
N SER A 270 19.40 -17.85 1.78
CA SER A 270 18.35 -17.81 2.79
C SER A 270 18.20 -16.40 3.35
N ILE A 271 16.97 -15.94 3.52
CA ILE A 271 16.65 -14.62 4.07
C ILE A 271 15.82 -14.80 5.34
N THR A 272 16.17 -14.07 6.38
CA THR A 272 15.37 -13.99 7.62
C THR A 272 14.88 -12.56 7.81
N ILE A 273 13.59 -12.35 8.01
CA ILE A 273 13.00 -11.02 8.25
C ILE A 273 12.31 -11.02 9.60
N ASP A 274 12.74 -10.13 10.49
CA ASP A 274 12.11 -9.92 11.79
C ASP A 274 11.06 -8.82 11.68
N VAL A 275 9.81 -9.14 12.00
CA VAL A 275 8.68 -8.23 11.93
C VAL A 275 7.93 -8.14 13.26
N LEU A 276 7.40 -6.96 13.57
CA LEU A 276 6.40 -6.77 14.60
C LEU A 276 5.02 -6.70 13.93
N ARG A 277 4.22 -7.74 14.12
CA ARG A 277 2.86 -7.87 13.58
C ARG A 277 1.86 -7.86 14.71
N ASN A 278 0.92 -6.91 14.69
CA ASN A 278 -0.08 -6.74 15.76
C ASN A 278 0.54 -6.68 17.18
N GLY A 279 1.73 -6.10 17.31
CA GLY A 279 2.46 -6.01 18.58
C GLY A 279 3.21 -7.28 19.00
N GLN A 280 3.18 -8.34 18.19
CA GLN A 280 3.94 -9.58 18.44
C GLN A 280 5.12 -9.69 17.47
N ARG A 281 6.29 -10.07 17.99
CA ARG A 281 7.45 -10.35 17.14
C ARG A 281 7.25 -11.67 16.41
N GLN A 282 7.48 -11.65 15.11
CA GLN A 282 7.46 -12.82 14.23
C GLN A 282 8.73 -12.78 13.38
N THR A 283 9.26 -13.95 13.07
CA THR A 283 10.40 -14.10 12.16
C THR A 283 9.93 -14.87 10.94
N LEU A 284 10.14 -14.31 9.77
CA LEU A 284 9.80 -14.90 8.48
C LEU A 284 11.07 -15.43 7.83
N ASN A 285 11.12 -16.73 7.54
CA ASN A 285 12.26 -17.37 6.91
C ASN A 285 11.97 -17.70 5.45
N TYR A 286 12.92 -17.39 4.59
CA TYR A 286 12.84 -17.59 3.15
C TYR A 286 14.05 -18.40 2.69
N ASP A 287 13.81 -19.53 2.03
CA ASP A 287 14.85 -20.26 1.30
C ASP A 287 14.77 -19.88 -0.18
N ILE A 288 15.88 -19.38 -0.73
CA ILE A 288 16.05 -19.07 -2.15
C ILE A 288 16.64 -20.30 -2.84
N ARG A 289 15.92 -20.85 -3.82
CA ARG A 289 16.30 -22.06 -4.56
C ARG A 289 16.20 -21.89 -6.07
#